data_AF-V9IK61-F1
#
_entry.id   AF-V9IK61-F1
#
_cell.length_a   1.000
_cell.length_b   1.000
_cell.length_c   1.000
_cell.angle_alpha   90.00
_cell.angle_beta   90.00
_cell.angle_gamma   90.00
#
_symmetry.space_group_name_H-M   'P 1'
#
loop_
_entity.id
_entity.type
_entity.pdbx_description
1 polymer ?
#
loop_
_entity_poly.entity_id
_entity_poly.type
_entity_poly.pdbx_seq_one_letter_code
_entity_poly.pdbx_strand_id
1 'polypeptide(L)'
;MVKANDVKHLADALGKNVIVLHKGAKDVIADGHKGTEAVSCGLAGSGRRCGGQGDLLCGALAVFWWWAICAGNNESALSPPIAASYAASRLVRECNSSAYKLKQRGMLTTDILEQIQPVFARIFETHFNK
;
A
#
# COMPACT_ATOMS: atom_id res chain seq x y z
N MET A 1 13.40 0.92 -15.15
CA MET A 1 12.35 1.25 -14.16
C MET A 1 11.01 0.96 -14.82
N VAL A 2 10.13 0.19 -14.19
CA VAL A 2 8.80 -0.16 -14.75
C VAL A 2 7.97 1.11 -14.85
N LYS A 3 7.37 1.37 -16.01
CA LYS A 3 6.52 2.56 -16.22
C LYS A 3 5.10 2.25 -15.73
N ALA A 4 4.37 3.30 -15.33
CA ALA A 4 2.98 3.16 -14.89
C ALA A 4 2.10 2.50 -15.97
N ASN A 5 2.35 2.83 -17.23
CA ASN A 5 1.64 2.24 -18.38
C ASN A 5 1.87 0.73 -18.51
N ASP A 6 3.05 0.22 -18.14
CA ASP A 6 3.34 -1.22 -18.22
C ASP A 6 2.48 -2.00 -17.20
N VAL A 7 2.35 -1.46 -15.98
CA VAL A 7 1.51 -2.04 -14.92
C VAL A 7 0.03 -1.96 -15.30
N LYS A 8 -0.39 -0.84 -15.91
CA LYS A 8 -1.74 -0.68 -16.42
C LYS A 8 -2.07 -1.68 -17.54
N HIS A 9 -1.17 -1.81 -18.51
CA HIS A 9 -1.32 -2.79 -19.59
C HIS A 9 -1.40 -4.22 -19.06
N LEU A 10 -0.59 -4.57 -18.05
CA LEU A 10 -0.69 -5.87 -17.39
C LEU A 10 -2.06 -6.07 -16.71
N ALA A 11 -2.54 -5.08 -15.96
CA ALA A 11 -3.85 -5.16 -15.30
C ALA A 11 -4.99 -5.32 -16.32
N ASP A 12 -4.95 -4.57 -17.44
CA ASP A 12 -5.93 -4.68 -18.53
C ASP A 12 -5.90 -6.08 -19.17
N ALA A 13 -4.71 -6.67 -19.34
CA ALA A 13 -4.54 -8.02 -19.89
C ALA A 13 -5.04 -9.12 -18.93
N LEU A 14 -4.90 -8.93 -17.62
CA LEU A 14 -5.40 -9.88 -16.60
C LEU A 14 -6.92 -9.77 -16.40
N GLY A 15 -7.51 -8.61 -16.67
CA GLY A 15 -8.94 -8.40 -16.74
C GLY A 15 -9.50 -7.38 -15.75
N LYS A 16 -10.71 -6.89 -16.02
CA LYS A 16 -11.33 -5.75 -15.32
C LYS A 16 -11.44 -5.86 -13.80
N ASN A 17 -11.50 -7.08 -13.27
CA ASN A 17 -11.66 -7.33 -11.82
C ASN A 17 -10.31 -7.53 -11.09
N VAL A 18 -9.19 -7.31 -11.78
CA VAL A 18 -7.84 -7.47 -11.21
C VAL A 18 -7.28 -6.10 -10.84
N ILE A 19 -6.68 -6.04 -9.65
CA ILE A 19 -5.81 -4.94 -9.22
C ILE A 19 -4.38 -5.47 -9.18
N VAL A 20 -3.47 -4.73 -9.80
CA VAL A 20 -2.03 -5.00 -9.74
C VAL A 20 -1.37 -3.94 -8.87
N LEU A 21 -0.84 -4.36 -7.71
CA LEU A 21 0.07 -3.56 -6.90
C LEU A 21 1.50 -4.00 -7.20
N HIS A 22 2.16 -3.27 -8.10
CA HIS A 22 3.55 -3.50 -8.47
C HIS A 22 4.48 -2.81 -7.49
N LYS A 23 5.12 -3.60 -6.61
CA LYS A 23 6.09 -3.09 -5.62
C LYS A 23 7.36 -2.55 -6.29
N GLY A 24 7.91 -1.45 -5.78
CA GLY A 24 9.12 -0.86 -6.34
C GLY A 24 9.80 0.17 -5.45
N ALA A 25 10.64 1.03 -6.05
CA ALA A 25 11.08 2.26 -5.38
C ALA A 25 9.88 3.17 -5.09
N LYS A 26 9.00 3.30 -6.10
CA LYS A 26 7.63 3.78 -6.02
C LYS A 26 6.72 2.59 -6.29
N ASP A 27 5.70 2.37 -5.46
CA ASP A 27 4.69 1.35 -5.78
C ASP A 27 3.73 1.93 -6.81
N VAL A 28 3.36 1.13 -7.80
CA VAL A 28 2.40 1.49 -8.84
C VAL A 28 1.20 0.56 -8.71
N ILE A 29 0.00 1.13 -8.74
CA ILE A 29 -1.26 0.43 -8.52
C ILE A 29 -2.14 0.72 -9.74
N ALA A 30 -2.61 -0.32 -10.41
CA ALA A 30 -3.53 -0.19 -11.54
C ALA A 30 -4.64 -1.23 -11.46
N ASP A 31 -5.84 -0.87 -11.90
CA ASP A 31 -6.92 -1.82 -12.16
C ASP A 31 -6.96 -2.19 -13.64
N GLY A 32 -7.73 -3.23 -13.99
CA GLY A 32 -7.95 -3.65 -15.37
C GLY A 32 -9.11 -2.96 -16.10
N HIS A 33 -9.69 -1.87 -15.56
CA HIS A 33 -10.77 -1.13 -16.23
C HIS A 33 -10.20 -0.18 -17.27
N LYS A 34 -10.64 -0.32 -18.53
CA LYS A 34 -10.17 0.59 -19.59
C LYS A 34 -10.46 2.05 -19.25
N GLY A 35 -9.49 2.92 -19.51
CA GLY A 35 -9.62 4.37 -19.31
C GLY A 35 -9.33 4.86 -17.89
N THR A 36 -9.00 3.98 -16.94
CA THR A 36 -8.50 4.38 -15.61
C THR A 36 -7.00 4.66 -15.67
N GLU A 37 -6.53 5.54 -14.78
CA GLU A 37 -5.11 5.83 -14.62
C GLU A 37 -4.50 5.04 -13.46
N ALA A 38 -3.21 4.71 -13.57
CA ALA A 38 -2.49 4.07 -12.49
C ALA A 38 -2.18 5.07 -11.37
N VAL A 39 -2.42 4.67 -10.12
CA VAL A 39 -2.05 5.42 -8.92
C VAL A 39 -0.65 4.99 -8.48
N SER A 40 0.06 5.84 -7.74
CA SER A 40 1.37 5.47 -7.22
C SER A 40 1.63 5.94 -5.80
N CYS A 41 2.22 5.09 -4.97
CA CYS A 41 2.74 5.44 -3.66
C CYS A 41 4.25 5.71 -3.73
N GLY A 42 4.63 6.99 -3.70
CA GLY A 42 6.02 7.45 -3.74
C GLY A 42 6.63 7.76 -2.38
N LEU A 43 5.95 7.42 -1.28
CA LEU A 43 6.49 7.62 0.05
C LEU A 43 7.76 6.79 0.24
N ALA A 44 8.77 7.42 0.83
CA ALA A 44 10.05 6.78 1.08
C ALA A 44 9.84 5.59 2.04
N GLY A 45 10.30 4.41 1.62
CA GLY A 45 10.42 3.25 2.50
C GLY A 45 11.72 3.32 3.29
N SER A 46 12.46 2.21 3.29
CA SER A 46 13.81 2.16 3.86
C SER A 46 14.85 1.64 2.86
N GLY A 47 16.13 1.84 3.20
CA GLY A 47 17.26 1.26 2.48
C GLY A 47 17.47 -0.23 2.76
N ARG A 48 16.65 -0.86 3.60
CA ARG A 48 16.82 -2.26 4.03
C ARG A 48 15.71 -3.16 3.50
N ARG A 49 16.11 -4.34 3.03
CA ARG A 49 15.20 -5.41 2.58
C ARG A 49 15.24 -6.63 3.50
N CYS A 50 14.46 -6.62 4.57
CA CYS A 50 14.25 -7.83 5.39
C CYS A 50 13.24 -8.79 4.73
N GLY A 51 13.40 -10.10 4.98
CA GLY A 51 12.43 -11.11 4.56
C GLY A 51 11.17 -11.01 5.41
N GLY A 52 9.99 -11.05 4.78
CA GLY A 52 8.68 -10.93 5.45
C GLY A 52 7.92 -9.62 5.21
N GLN A 53 8.54 -8.62 4.58
CA GLN A 53 7.87 -7.35 4.26
C GLN A 53 6.64 -7.52 3.35
N GLY A 54 6.69 -8.51 2.45
CA GLY A 54 5.57 -8.82 1.57
C GLY A 54 4.36 -9.34 2.33
N ASP A 55 4.58 -10.12 3.38
CA ASP A 55 3.52 -10.71 4.19
C ASP A 55 2.77 -9.64 4.97
N LEU A 56 3.49 -8.67 5.54
CA LEU A 56 2.87 -7.50 6.19
C LEU A 56 2.02 -6.68 5.21
N LEU A 57 2.50 -6.50 3.97
CA LEU A 57 1.73 -5.80 2.94
C LEU A 57 0.45 -6.58 2.58
N CYS A 58 0.55 -7.89 2.37
CA CYS A 58 -0.61 -8.73 2.06
C CYS A 58 -1.64 -8.73 3.20
N GLY A 59 -1.19 -8.82 4.45
CA GLY A 59 -2.06 -8.73 5.63
C GLY A 59 -2.78 -7.39 5.74
N ALA A 60 -2.03 -6.29 5.63
CA ALA A 60 -2.62 -4.95 5.61
C ALA A 60 -3.60 -4.76 4.45
N LEU A 61 -3.25 -5.26 3.26
CA LEU A 61 -4.11 -5.21 2.08
C LEU A 61 -5.44 -5.92 2.32
N ALA A 62 -5.43 -7.12 2.89
CA ALA A 62 -6.66 -7.86 3.19
C ALA A 62 -7.60 -7.08 4.12
N VAL A 63 -7.07 -6.45 5.18
CA VAL A 63 -7.86 -5.65 6.13
C VAL A 63 -8.43 -4.40 5.45
N PHE A 64 -7.59 -3.62 4.76
CA PHE A 64 -8.05 -2.42 4.07
C PHE A 64 -9.06 -2.73 2.96
N TRP A 65 -8.87 -3.85 2.26
CA TRP A 65 -9.79 -4.29 1.22
C TRP A 65 -11.16 -4.62 1.79
N TRP A 66 -11.21 -5.38 2.89
CA TRP A 66 -12.45 -5.69 3.59
C TRP A 66 -13.16 -4.42 4.05
N TRP A 67 -12.46 -3.51 4.72
CA TRP A 67 -13.04 -2.24 5.16
C TRP A 67 -13.54 -1.38 4.00
N ALA A 68 -12.81 -1.34 2.88
CA ALA A 68 -13.20 -0.59 1.70
C ALA A 68 -14.49 -1.15 1.07
N ILE A 69 -14.68 -2.48 1.07
CA ILE A 69 -15.94 -3.10 0.62
C ILE A 69 -17.08 -2.78 1.61
N CYS A 70 -16.85 -2.93 2.92
CA CYS A 70 -17.87 -2.70 3.94
C CYS A 70 -18.32 -1.24 4.02
N ALA A 71 -17.44 -0.29 3.69
CA ALA A 71 -17.77 1.14 3.66
C ALA A 71 -18.81 1.50 2.57
N GLY A 72 -19.03 0.63 1.58
CA GLY A 72 -19.98 0.86 0.50
C GLY A 72 -19.51 1.91 -0.51
N ASN A 73 -20.44 2.34 -1.37
CA ASN A 73 -20.16 3.37 -2.37
C ASN A 73 -20.09 4.74 -1.70
N ASN A 74 -18.88 5.19 -1.38
CA ASN A 74 -18.60 6.58 -1.04
C ASN A 74 -18.30 7.38 -2.31
N GLU A 75 -18.56 8.69 -2.30
CA GLU A 75 -18.21 9.64 -3.37
C GLU A 75 -16.69 9.88 -3.46
N SER A 76 -15.87 8.83 -3.39
CA SER A 76 -14.43 8.91 -3.53
C SER A 76 -14.05 8.92 -5.01
N ALA A 77 -13.05 9.73 -5.35
CA ALA A 77 -12.44 9.73 -6.69
C ALA A 77 -11.73 8.41 -7.02
N LEU A 78 -11.43 7.58 -6.02
CA LEU A 78 -10.77 6.28 -6.19
C LEU A 78 -11.76 5.15 -5.97
N SER A 79 -11.63 4.09 -6.79
CA SER A 79 -12.37 2.85 -6.53
C SER A 79 -11.90 2.24 -5.19
N PRO A 80 -12.81 1.60 -4.41
CA PRO A 80 -12.46 1.02 -3.12
C PRO A 80 -11.23 0.08 -3.16
N PRO A 81 -11.06 -0.79 -4.19
CA PRO A 81 -9.86 -1.62 -4.35
C PRO A 81 -8.54 -0.84 -4.50
N ILE A 82 -8.56 0.26 -5.26
CA ILE A 82 -7.39 1.13 -5.46
C ILE A 82 -7.06 1.87 -4.17
N ALA A 83 -8.08 2.39 -3.48
CA ALA A 83 -7.91 3.05 -2.18
C ALA A 83 -7.30 2.11 -1.14
N ALA A 84 -7.81 0.87 -1.03
CA ALA A 84 -7.29 -0.15 -0.13
C ALA A 84 -5.82 -0.50 -0.44
N SER A 85 -5.51 -0.69 -1.74
CA SER A 85 -4.15 -0.98 -2.21
C SER A 85 -3.17 0.14 -1.87
N TYR A 86 -3.60 1.39 -2.04
CA TYR A 86 -2.79 2.56 -1.71
C TYR A 86 -2.58 2.69 -0.19
N ALA A 87 -3.63 2.51 0.61
CA ALA A 87 -3.55 2.58 2.07
C ALA A 87 -2.59 1.53 2.64
N ALA A 88 -2.67 0.28 2.16
CA ALA A 88 -1.77 -0.80 2.55
C ALA A 88 -0.31 -0.50 2.18
N SER A 89 -0.06 -0.06 0.93
CA SER A 89 1.27 0.34 0.46
C SER A 89 1.84 1.46 1.32
N ARG A 90 1.05 2.51 1.58
CA ARG A 90 1.43 3.65 2.42
C ARG A 90 1.80 3.21 3.84
N LEU A 91 0.92 2.45 4.50
CA LEU A 91 1.14 1.97 5.87
C LEU A 91 2.46 1.22 5.97
N VAL A 92 2.66 0.20 5.15
CA VAL A 92 3.86 -0.66 5.24
C VAL A 92 5.13 0.10 4.87
N ARG A 93 5.09 1.04 3.92
CA ARG A 93 6.22 1.92 3.60
C ARG A 93 6.61 2.79 4.78
N GLU A 94 5.64 3.43 5.43
CA GLU A 94 5.89 4.30 6.57
C GLU A 94 6.35 3.50 7.81
N CYS A 95 5.78 2.32 8.07
CA CYS A 95 6.27 1.40 9.11
C CYS A 95 7.71 0.98 8.86
N ASN A 96 8.04 0.64 7.62
CA ASN A 96 9.39 0.25 7.22
C ASN A 96 10.39 1.41 7.39
N SER A 97 10.01 2.62 6.96
CA SER A 97 10.82 3.82 7.19
C SER A 97 11.05 4.09 8.67
N SER A 98 10.00 3.97 9.49
CA SER A 98 10.06 4.16 10.95
C SER A 98 10.98 3.13 11.62
N ALA A 99 10.80 1.84 11.30
CA ALA A 99 11.62 0.76 11.85
C ALA A 99 13.09 0.92 11.46
N TYR A 100 13.36 1.32 10.21
CA TYR A 100 14.72 1.52 9.75
C TYR A 100 15.43 2.68 10.45
N LYS A 101 14.72 3.79 10.76
CA LYS A 101 15.31 4.89 11.55
C LYS A 101 15.89 4.39 12.87
N LEU A 102 15.22 3.41 13.51
CA LEU A 102 15.62 2.85 14.79
C LEU A 102 16.67 1.74 14.67
N LYS A 103 16.47 0.80 13.75
CA LYS A 103 17.24 -0.47 13.69
C LYS A 103 18.28 -0.52 12.57
N GLN A 104 18.22 0.43 11.63
CA GLN A 104 19.12 0.56 10.49
C GLN A 104 19.34 -0.80 9.78
N ARG A 105 20.61 -1.21 9.58
CA ARG A 105 20.95 -2.46 8.89
C ARG A 105 20.46 -3.72 9.63
N GLY A 106 20.28 -3.64 10.95
CA GLY A 106 19.78 -4.73 11.78
C GLY A 106 18.27 -4.94 11.72
N MET A 107 17.52 -4.10 11.00
CA MET A 107 16.07 -4.20 10.91
C MET A 107 15.60 -5.54 10.34
N LEU A 108 14.67 -6.16 11.06
CA LEU A 108 13.90 -7.35 10.72
C LEU A 108 12.44 -6.99 10.44
N THR A 109 11.64 -7.93 9.95
CA THR A 109 10.20 -7.70 9.71
C THR A 109 9.41 -7.55 11.00
N THR A 110 9.84 -8.17 12.10
CA THR A 110 9.24 -7.95 13.43
C THR A 110 9.36 -6.51 13.90
N ASP A 111 10.47 -5.82 13.58
CA ASP A 111 10.60 -4.39 13.88
C ASP A 111 9.60 -3.54 13.08
N ILE A 112 9.28 -3.93 11.84
CA ILE A 112 8.24 -3.26 11.03
C ILE A 112 6.85 -3.49 11.64
N LEU A 113 6.60 -4.71 12.14
CA LEU A 113 5.36 -5.07 12.82
C LEU A 113 5.11 -4.20 14.06
N GLU A 114 6.15 -3.96 14.87
CA GLU A 114 6.10 -3.06 16.04
C GLU A 114 5.69 -1.62 15.67
N GLN A 115 5.95 -1.20 14.42
CA GLN A 115 5.60 0.15 13.97
C GLN A 115 4.16 0.28 13.45
N ILE A 116 3.40 -0.82 13.31
CA ILE A 116 2.04 -0.75 12.74
C ILE A 116 1.13 0.16 13.55
N GLN A 117 1.02 -0.05 14.87
CA GLN A 117 0.11 0.74 15.71
C GLN A 117 0.43 2.25 15.67
N PRO A 118 1.67 2.72 15.95
CA PRO A 118 1.93 4.16 16.01
C PRO A 118 1.82 4.83 14.63
N VAL A 119 2.18 4.12 13.56
CA VAL A 119 2.08 4.66 12.20
C VAL A 119 0.62 4.68 11.73
N PHE A 120 -0.17 3.65 12.03
CA PHE A 120 -1.58 3.60 11.70
C PHE A 120 -2.34 4.75 12.36
N ALA A 121 -2.16 4.93 13.68
CA ALA A 121 -2.79 6.01 14.43
C ALA A 121 -2.47 7.39 13.82
N ARG A 122 -1.19 7.64 13.50
CA ARG A 122 -0.75 8.89 12.89
C ARG A 122 -1.34 9.14 11.50
N ILE A 123 -1.56 8.09 10.70
CA ILE A 123 -2.01 8.25 9.30
C ILE A 123 -3.54 8.27 9.20
N PHE A 124 -4.23 7.44 9.97
CA PHE A 124 -5.65 7.12 9.77
C PHE A 124 -6.56 7.56 10.93
N GLU A 125 -6.02 7.83 12.13
CA GLU A 125 -6.82 8.14 13.33
C GLU A 125 -6.71 9.61 13.78
N THR A 126 -6.25 10.50 12.90
CA THR A 126 -5.99 11.92 13.20
C THR A 126 -7.22 12.74 13.64
N HIS A 127 -8.42 12.16 13.57
CA HIS A 127 -9.69 12.83 13.90
C HIS A 127 -10.25 12.46 15.29
N PHE A 128 -9.58 11.60 16.06
CA PHE A 128 -10.02 11.21 17.42
C PHE A 128 -9.48 12.10 18.55
N ASN A 129 -8.77 13.19 18.25
CA ASN A 129 -8.42 14.24 19.22
C ASN A 129 -9.45 15.39 19.20
N LYS A 130 -10.71 15.08 19.49
CA LYS A 130 -11.73 16.07 19.88
C LYS A 130 -12.35 15.65 21.21
#